data_AF-A0A9C9ES16-F1
#
_entry.id   AF-A0A9C9ES16-F1
#
_cell.length_a   1.000
_cell.length_b   1.000
_cell.length_c   1.000
_cell.angle_alpha   90.00
_cell.angle_beta   90.00
_cell.angle_gamma   90.00
#
_symmetry.space_group_name_H-M   'P 1'
#
loop_
_entity.id
_entity.type
_entity.pdbx_description
1 polymer ?
#
loop_
_entity_poly.entity_id
_entity_poly.type
_entity_poly.pdbx_seq_one_letter_code
_entity_poly.pdbx_strand_id
1 'polypeptide(L)'
;VVVIGFIITAFLMSRKVKGAILIGIAISTVIAITGNYIVGFTDDGTSILGFAPGSAIIPDKVFSKPDFSTFGYFDFSVFKLMGILGASLTIFSIMLSDFFDTMGTVVGIGGQAGFMDKNGHIPRLKRVLLIDSISAAFGGVSGASSATAYIESAAGVSAGGRTGLTAVVVGILFLLFMFVNPLAKIIPPQATAPALILVGFLMSGLIRHIPFEDMDVAIPAFMVIILMPLTYSITNGIGAGFIIFTLIKILRGKFKEVHPLMYVTTAGFIIYFLIPVIQNLATGA
;
A
#
# COMPACT_ATOMS: atom_id res chain seq x y z
N VAL A 1 -12.87 19.72 3.10
CA VAL A 1 -12.62 18.61 4.05
C VAL A 1 -11.16 18.22 4.08
N VAL A 2 -10.54 17.81 2.97
CA VAL A 2 -9.13 17.35 2.93
C VAL A 2 -8.14 18.31 3.60
N VAL A 3 -8.11 19.59 3.18
CA VAL A 3 -7.15 20.58 3.72
C VAL A 3 -7.33 20.78 5.23
N ILE A 4 -8.58 20.93 5.68
CA ILE A 4 -8.90 21.11 7.10
C ILE A 4 -8.53 19.86 7.90
N GLY A 5 -8.90 18.68 7.39
CA GLY A 5 -8.57 17.40 8.01
C GLY A 5 -7.07 17.18 8.12
N PHE A 6 -6.30 17.57 7.10
CA PHE A 6 -4.84 17.54 7.13
C PHE A 6 -4.27 18.45 8.21
N ILE A 7 -4.70 19.71 8.28
CA ILE A 7 -4.23 20.66 9.30
C ILE A 7 -4.54 20.14 10.72
N ILE A 8 -5.77 19.66 10.95
CA ILE A 8 -6.18 19.13 12.25
C ILE A 8 -5.36 17.90 12.63
N THR A 9 -5.24 16.94 11.71
CA THR A 9 -4.51 15.69 11.99
C THR A 9 -3.03 15.99 12.22
N ALA A 10 -2.41 16.85 11.41
CA ALA A 10 -1.02 17.29 11.57
C ALA A 10 -0.80 18.02 12.90
N PHE A 11 -1.74 18.88 13.31
CA PHE A 11 -1.68 19.57 14.61
C PHE A 11 -1.79 18.60 15.80
N LEU A 12 -2.71 17.63 15.73
CA LEU A 12 -2.83 16.60 16.77
C LEU A 12 -1.58 15.72 16.84
N MET A 13 -1.00 15.38 15.70
CA MET A 13 0.26 14.63 15.62
C MET A 13 1.44 15.42 16.18
N SER A 14 1.55 16.73 15.89
CA SER A 14 2.64 17.57 16.43
C SER A 14 2.56 17.72 17.95
N ARG A 15 1.35 17.66 18.51
CA ARG A 15 1.08 17.60 19.95
C ARG A 15 1.24 16.20 20.57
N LYS A 16 1.64 15.19 19.79
CA LYS A 16 1.81 13.80 20.23
C LYS A 16 0.53 13.20 20.86
N VAL A 17 -0.64 13.60 20.37
CA VAL A 17 -1.92 13.07 20.85
C VAL A 17 -2.06 11.61 20.41
N LYS A 18 -2.35 10.72 21.36
CA LYS A 18 -2.59 9.30 21.06
C LYS A 18 -3.85 9.18 20.20
N GLY A 19 -3.75 8.46 19.08
CA GLY A 19 -4.87 8.31 18.14
C GLY A 19 -5.13 9.55 17.26
N ALA A 20 -4.15 10.45 17.10
CA ALA A 20 -4.29 11.66 16.28
C ALA A 20 -4.89 11.41 14.88
N ILE A 21 -4.46 10.34 14.20
CA ILE A 21 -4.99 9.95 12.87
C ILE A 21 -6.48 9.59 12.95
N LEU A 22 -6.89 8.79 13.94
CA LEU A 22 -8.30 8.39 14.13
C LEU A 22 -9.18 9.59 14.48
N ILE A 23 -8.71 10.46 15.38
CA ILE A 23 -9.42 11.68 15.76
C ILE A 23 -9.53 12.62 14.54
N GLY A 24 -8.47 12.73 13.75
CA GLY A 24 -8.45 13.49 12.50
C GLY A 24 -9.50 13.01 11.49
N ILE A 25 -9.59 11.69 11.28
CA ILE A 25 -10.63 11.07 10.44
C ILE A 25 -12.02 11.38 11.01
N ALA A 26 -12.23 11.17 12.31
CA ALA A 26 -13.53 11.41 12.94
C ALA A 26 -14.00 12.86 12.80
N ILE A 27 -13.13 13.84 13.10
CA ILE A 27 -13.43 15.27 12.94
C ILE A 27 -13.68 15.61 11.47
N SER A 28 -12.86 15.09 10.55
CA SER A 28 -13.03 15.32 9.11
C SER A 28 -14.35 14.76 8.59
N THR A 29 -14.76 13.58 9.08
CA THR A 29 -16.06 12.98 8.78
C THR A 29 -17.20 13.83 9.33
N VAL A 30 -17.12 14.32 10.57
CA VAL A 30 -18.14 15.22 11.14
C VAL A 30 -18.26 16.52 10.34
N ILE A 31 -17.14 17.11 9.93
CA ILE A 31 -17.13 18.30 9.06
C ILE A 31 -17.77 17.98 7.71
N ALA A 32 -17.47 16.82 7.12
CA ALA A 32 -18.05 16.40 5.86
C ALA A 32 -19.57 16.22 5.96
N ILE A 33 -20.04 15.53 7.01
CA ILE A 33 -21.48 15.33 7.29
C ILE A 33 -22.17 16.68 7.46
N THR A 34 -21.62 17.55 8.31
CA THR A 34 -22.21 18.86 8.60
C THR A 34 -22.26 19.72 7.34
N GLY A 35 -21.21 19.72 6.53
CA GLY A 35 -21.19 20.43 5.24
C GLY A 35 -22.26 19.90 4.28
N ASN A 36 -22.46 18.58 4.24
CA ASN A 36 -23.47 17.94 3.40
C ASN A 36 -24.91 18.34 3.82
N TYR A 37 -25.19 18.37 5.13
CA TYR A 37 -26.48 18.81 5.66
C TYR A 37 -26.77 20.31 5.47
N ILE A 38 -25.74 21.17 5.46
CA ILE A 38 -25.90 22.62 5.27
C ILE A 38 -26.12 22.97 3.80
N VAL A 39 -25.36 22.34 2.89
CA VAL A 39 -25.41 22.67 1.45
C VAL A 39 -26.56 21.93 0.76
N GLY A 40 -26.97 20.78 1.28
CA GLY A 40 -28.06 19.98 0.75
C GLY A 40 -27.61 18.97 -0.31
N PHE A 41 -28.58 18.20 -0.78
CA PHE A 41 -28.41 17.16 -1.79
C PHE A 41 -29.02 17.63 -3.11
N THR A 42 -28.44 17.23 -4.23
CA THR A 42 -29.05 17.36 -5.55
C THR A 42 -30.26 16.42 -5.63
N ASP A 43 -31.19 16.68 -6.56
CA ASP A 43 -32.42 15.89 -6.73
C ASP A 43 -32.18 14.38 -6.93
N ASP A 44 -30.99 14.01 -7.42
CA ASP A 44 -30.54 12.62 -7.60
C ASP A 44 -29.96 11.97 -6.32
N GLY A 45 -30.05 12.64 -5.16
CA GLY A 45 -29.49 12.16 -3.88
C GLY A 45 -27.96 12.24 -3.79
N THR A 46 -27.32 12.87 -4.77
CA THR A 46 -25.88 13.14 -4.77
C THR A 46 -25.58 14.38 -3.93
N SER A 47 -24.47 14.36 -3.18
CA SER A 47 -24.04 15.54 -2.43
C SER A 47 -23.70 16.68 -3.38
N ILE A 48 -24.26 17.87 -3.16
CA ILE A 48 -23.91 19.08 -3.94
C ILE A 48 -22.42 19.44 -3.79
N LEU A 49 -21.81 19.06 -2.67
CA LEU A 49 -20.37 19.20 -2.41
C LEU A 49 -19.48 18.15 -3.12
N GLY A 50 -20.06 17.30 -3.99
CA GLY A 50 -19.31 16.30 -4.75
C GLY A 50 -18.80 15.11 -3.93
N PHE A 51 -19.39 14.82 -2.76
CA PHE A 51 -19.11 13.58 -2.03
C PHE A 51 -19.70 12.37 -2.77
N ALA A 52 -19.05 11.21 -2.64
CA ALA A 52 -19.53 9.98 -3.26
C ALA A 52 -20.95 9.62 -2.74
N PRO A 53 -21.85 9.08 -3.60
CA PRO A 53 -23.19 8.70 -3.18
C PRO A 53 -23.16 7.77 -1.96
N GLY A 54 -23.92 8.10 -0.91
CA GLY A 54 -23.97 7.32 0.34
C GLY A 54 -22.85 7.59 1.35
N SER A 55 -21.92 8.51 1.07
CA SER A 55 -20.89 8.95 2.03
C SER A 55 -21.29 10.27 2.73
N ALA A 56 -20.78 10.49 3.94
CA ALA A 56 -21.11 11.65 4.78
C ALA A 56 -22.63 11.80 5.09
N ILE A 57 -23.34 10.67 5.21
CA ILE A 57 -24.74 10.59 5.66
C ILE A 57 -24.79 9.69 6.89
N ILE A 58 -25.61 10.06 7.88
CA ILE A 58 -25.82 9.21 9.06
C ILE A 58 -26.73 8.03 8.64
N PRO A 59 -26.27 6.77 8.77
CA PRO A 59 -27.03 5.62 8.32
C PRO A 59 -28.17 5.33 9.31
N ASP A 60 -29.35 5.03 8.79
CA ASP A 60 -30.52 4.67 9.61
C ASP A 60 -30.33 3.38 10.41
N LYS A 61 -29.35 2.56 10.02
CA LYS A 61 -29.00 1.30 10.68
C LYS A 61 -27.50 1.27 10.97
N VAL A 62 -27.17 1.12 12.25
CA VAL A 62 -25.79 0.95 12.73
C VAL A 62 -25.29 -0.48 12.51
N PHE A 63 -26.21 -1.45 12.49
CA PHE A 63 -25.90 -2.87 12.30
C PHE A 63 -26.40 -3.37 10.95
N SER A 64 -25.55 -4.11 10.23
CA SER A 64 -25.93 -4.83 9.02
C SER A 64 -25.43 -6.26 9.09
N LYS A 65 -26.20 -7.19 8.52
CA LYS A 65 -25.70 -8.55 8.28
C LYS A 65 -24.53 -8.46 7.28
N PRO A 66 -23.40 -9.12 7.56
CA PRO A 66 -22.31 -9.24 6.61
C PRO A 66 -22.79 -9.85 5.29
N ASP A 67 -22.31 -9.32 4.17
CA ASP A 67 -22.51 -9.92 2.86
C ASP A 67 -21.26 -10.73 2.47
N PHE A 68 -21.47 -12.00 2.18
CA PHE A 68 -20.43 -12.94 1.75
C PHE A 68 -20.63 -13.39 0.30
N SER A 69 -21.45 -12.69 -0.47
CA SER A 69 -21.75 -13.00 -1.87
C SER A 69 -20.51 -13.07 -2.76
N THR A 70 -19.46 -12.32 -2.44
CA THR A 70 -18.18 -12.31 -3.16
C THR A 70 -17.22 -13.42 -2.73
N PHE A 71 -17.52 -14.13 -1.64
CA PHE A 71 -16.63 -15.16 -1.12
C PHE A 71 -16.60 -16.37 -2.06
N GLY A 72 -15.42 -16.74 -2.54
CA GLY A 72 -15.22 -17.80 -3.52
C GLY A 72 -15.68 -17.44 -4.93
N TYR A 73 -16.05 -16.18 -5.18
CA TYR A 73 -16.36 -15.71 -6.53
C TYR A 73 -15.07 -15.36 -7.27
N PHE A 74 -14.72 -16.16 -8.28
CA PHE A 74 -13.54 -15.94 -9.11
C PHE A 74 -13.95 -15.42 -10.50
N ASP A 75 -13.57 -14.18 -10.81
CA ASP A 75 -13.76 -13.60 -12.13
C ASP A 75 -12.47 -13.67 -12.96
N PHE A 76 -12.52 -14.44 -14.06
CA PHE A 76 -11.42 -14.59 -15.02
C PHE A 76 -11.63 -13.73 -16.28
N SER A 77 -12.58 -12.79 -16.26
CA SER A 77 -12.87 -11.89 -17.39
C SER A 77 -11.68 -11.05 -17.82
N VAL A 78 -10.69 -10.84 -16.94
CA VAL A 78 -9.42 -10.16 -17.28
C VAL A 78 -8.71 -10.80 -18.48
N PHE A 79 -8.75 -12.14 -18.59
CA PHE A 79 -8.13 -12.86 -19.71
C PHE A 79 -8.87 -12.67 -21.03
N LYS A 80 -10.18 -12.42 -20.96
CA LYS A 80 -11.00 -12.09 -22.13
C LYS A 80 -10.79 -10.63 -22.57
N LEU A 81 -10.65 -9.72 -21.61
CA LEU A 81 -10.48 -8.28 -21.86
C LEU A 81 -9.08 -7.92 -22.37
N MET A 82 -8.04 -8.54 -21.81
CA MET A 82 -6.64 -8.16 -22.07
C MET A 82 -5.87 -9.23 -22.86
N GLY A 83 -6.51 -10.35 -23.21
CA GLY A 83 -5.85 -11.52 -23.75
C GLY A 83 -4.95 -12.21 -22.72
N ILE A 84 -4.48 -13.42 -23.06
CA ILE A 84 -3.65 -14.24 -22.16
C ILE A 84 -2.38 -13.50 -21.76
N LEU A 85 -1.70 -12.88 -22.72
CA LEU A 85 -0.44 -12.18 -22.48
C LEU A 85 -0.64 -10.93 -21.61
N GLY A 86 -1.60 -10.06 -21.95
CA GLY A 86 -1.85 -8.83 -21.20
C GLY A 86 -2.34 -9.06 -19.77
N ALA A 87 -3.24 -10.05 -19.58
CA ALA A 87 -3.69 -10.45 -18.25
C ALA A 87 -2.53 -11.03 -17.41
N SER A 88 -1.72 -11.93 -17.98
CA SER A 88 -0.58 -12.53 -17.28
C SER A 88 0.45 -11.48 -16.84
N LEU A 89 0.74 -10.50 -17.70
CA LEU A 89 1.66 -9.40 -17.39
C LEU A 89 1.12 -8.48 -16.29
N THR A 90 -0.19 -8.21 -16.30
CA THR A 90 -0.84 -7.39 -15.28
C THR A 90 -0.82 -8.09 -13.92
N ILE A 91 -1.18 -9.38 -13.89
CA ILE A 91 -1.11 -10.20 -12.68
C ILE A 91 0.32 -10.27 -12.15
N PHE A 92 1.30 -10.50 -13.03
CA PHE A 92 2.71 -10.53 -12.67
C PHE A 92 3.18 -9.19 -12.09
N SER A 93 2.76 -8.06 -12.67
CA SER A 93 3.11 -6.73 -12.18
C SER A 93 2.50 -6.44 -10.81
N ILE A 94 1.23 -6.79 -10.59
CA ILE A 94 0.56 -6.66 -9.28
C ILE A 94 1.25 -7.56 -8.25
N MET A 95 1.57 -8.80 -8.60
CA MET A 95 2.29 -9.74 -7.74
C MET A 95 3.67 -9.21 -7.34
N LEU A 96 4.42 -8.63 -8.28
CA LEU A 96 5.71 -8.01 -7.97
C LEU A 96 5.52 -6.80 -7.03
N SER A 97 4.54 -5.95 -7.31
CA SER A 97 4.22 -4.80 -6.46
C SER A 97 3.91 -5.24 -5.02
N ASP A 98 3.06 -6.25 -4.85
CA ASP A 98 2.68 -6.83 -3.55
C ASP A 98 3.89 -7.45 -2.84
N PHE A 99 4.70 -8.25 -3.55
CA PHE A 99 5.92 -8.84 -3.00
C PHE A 99 6.88 -7.78 -2.43
N PHE A 100 7.08 -6.69 -3.18
CA PHE A 100 7.99 -5.64 -2.73
C PHE A 100 7.39 -4.75 -1.64
N ASP A 101 6.08 -4.55 -1.63
CA ASP A 101 5.39 -3.87 -0.54
C ASP A 101 5.53 -4.65 0.78
N THR A 102 5.29 -5.96 0.75
CA THR A 102 5.52 -6.84 1.89
C THR A 102 6.97 -6.78 2.36
N MET A 103 7.93 -6.89 1.43
CA MET A 103 9.36 -6.80 1.78
C MET A 103 9.71 -5.46 2.43
N GLY A 104 9.27 -4.34 1.85
CA GLY A 104 9.50 -3.01 2.39
C GLY A 104 8.86 -2.83 3.76
N THR A 105 7.64 -3.31 3.93
CA THR A 105 6.91 -3.26 5.20
C THR A 105 7.55 -4.13 6.27
N VAL A 106 7.94 -5.35 5.95
CA VAL A 106 8.60 -6.28 6.88
C VAL A 106 9.95 -5.71 7.33
N VAL A 107 10.74 -5.13 6.42
CA VAL A 107 12.01 -4.46 6.75
C VAL A 107 11.76 -3.20 7.60
N GLY A 108 10.81 -2.35 7.23
CA GLY A 108 10.49 -1.12 7.95
C GLY A 108 10.01 -1.39 9.38
N ILE A 109 9.03 -2.28 9.53
CA ILE A 109 8.50 -2.68 10.85
C ILE A 109 9.54 -3.48 11.61
N GLY A 110 10.22 -4.44 11.00
CA GLY A 110 11.23 -5.28 11.64
C GLY A 110 12.38 -4.47 12.24
N GLY A 111 12.80 -3.42 11.52
CA GLY A 111 13.78 -2.44 12.01
C GLY A 111 13.27 -1.68 13.24
N GLN A 112 12.07 -1.10 13.19
CA GLN A 112 11.46 -0.43 14.34
C GLN A 112 11.14 -1.37 15.50
N ALA A 113 10.86 -2.63 15.18
CA ALA A 113 10.54 -3.68 16.14
C ALA A 113 11.76 -4.17 16.91
N GLY A 114 12.98 -3.90 16.42
CA GLY A 114 14.22 -4.46 16.94
C GLY A 114 14.37 -5.95 16.61
N PHE A 115 13.75 -6.42 15.53
CA PHE A 115 13.77 -7.82 15.10
C PHE A 115 14.86 -8.12 14.07
N MET A 116 15.60 -7.11 13.60
CA MET A 116 16.74 -7.33 12.72
C MET A 116 17.91 -7.97 13.49
N ASP A 117 18.62 -8.89 12.83
CA ASP A 117 19.85 -9.47 13.37
C ASP A 117 21.03 -8.49 13.26
N LYS A 118 22.21 -8.91 13.74
CA LYS A 118 23.44 -8.09 13.74
C LYS A 118 23.90 -7.67 12.33
N ASN A 119 23.44 -8.36 11.30
CA ASN A 119 23.78 -8.11 9.90
C ASN A 119 22.66 -7.31 9.19
N GLY A 120 21.61 -6.89 9.92
CA GLY A 120 20.48 -6.16 9.36
C GLY A 120 19.46 -7.05 8.64
N HIS A 121 19.54 -8.38 8.77
CA HIS A 121 18.57 -9.29 8.15
C HIS A 121 17.40 -9.59 9.09
N ILE A 122 16.26 -9.91 8.51
CA ILE A 122 15.10 -10.37 9.26
C ILE A 122 15.15 -11.90 9.40
N PRO A 123 15.23 -12.42 10.64
CA PRO A 123 15.20 -13.86 10.87
C PRO A 123 13.93 -14.48 10.28
N ARG A 124 14.08 -15.65 9.65
CA ARG A 124 12.95 -16.43 9.11
C ARG A 124 12.11 -15.67 8.06
N LEU A 125 12.71 -14.74 7.31
CA LEU A 125 12.03 -13.97 6.26
C LEU A 125 11.21 -14.84 5.30
N LYS A 126 11.72 -16.03 4.91
CA LYS A 126 10.97 -16.99 4.08
C LYS A 126 9.61 -17.39 4.68
N ARG A 127 9.51 -17.54 6.00
CA ARG A 127 8.24 -17.86 6.67
C ARG A 127 7.31 -16.67 6.70
N VAL A 128 7.85 -15.46 6.86
CA VAL A 128 7.07 -14.22 6.82
C VAL A 128 6.43 -14.05 5.44
N LEU A 129 7.24 -14.17 4.38
CA LEU A 129 6.77 -14.11 2.99
C LEU A 129 5.76 -15.22 2.67
N LEU A 130 5.94 -16.44 3.18
CA LEU A 130 4.98 -17.52 2.99
C LEU A 130 3.61 -17.21 3.62
N ILE A 131 3.59 -16.73 4.86
CA ILE A 131 2.35 -16.37 5.55
C ILE A 131 1.67 -15.20 4.86
N ASP A 132 2.44 -14.23 4.39
CA ASP A 132 1.93 -13.09 3.63
C ASP A 132 1.31 -13.55 2.30
N SER A 133 1.98 -14.38 1.50
CA SER A 133 1.41 -14.92 0.26
C SER A 133 0.17 -15.78 0.49
N ILE A 134 0.11 -16.55 1.58
CA ILE A 134 -1.10 -17.28 1.97
C ILE A 134 -2.22 -16.30 2.30
N SER A 135 -1.91 -15.21 3.03
CA SER A 135 -2.88 -14.17 3.39
C SER A 135 -3.38 -13.43 2.14
N ALA A 136 -2.50 -13.08 1.22
CA ALA A 136 -2.82 -12.50 -0.09
C ALA A 136 -3.80 -13.38 -0.88
N ALA A 137 -3.52 -14.68 -0.95
CA ALA A 137 -4.40 -15.65 -1.61
C ALA A 137 -5.77 -15.73 -0.92
N PHE A 138 -5.83 -15.77 0.42
CA PHE A 138 -7.08 -15.72 1.17
C PHE A 138 -7.85 -14.41 0.95
N GLY A 139 -7.16 -13.27 0.80
CA GLY A 139 -7.74 -12.00 0.40
C GLY A 139 -8.50 -12.12 -0.92
N GLY A 140 -7.85 -12.66 -1.95
CA GLY A 140 -8.47 -12.95 -3.24
C GLY A 140 -9.65 -13.91 -3.16
N VAL A 141 -9.53 -15.01 -2.39
CA VAL A 141 -10.64 -15.97 -2.17
C VAL A 141 -11.84 -15.29 -1.50
N SER A 142 -11.60 -14.34 -0.59
CA SER A 142 -12.67 -13.61 0.08
C SER A 142 -13.35 -12.54 -0.79
N GLY A 143 -12.88 -12.34 -2.03
CA GLY A 143 -13.34 -11.26 -2.91
C GLY A 143 -12.82 -9.87 -2.50
N ALA A 144 -11.77 -9.83 -1.67
CA ALA A 144 -11.07 -8.62 -1.27
C ALA A 144 -9.76 -8.45 -2.06
N SER A 145 -9.10 -7.31 -1.89
CA SER A 145 -7.71 -7.12 -2.35
C SER A 145 -6.74 -8.03 -1.59
N SER A 146 -5.49 -8.11 -2.07
CA SER A 146 -4.41 -8.83 -1.39
C SER A 146 -4.32 -8.39 0.08
N ALA A 147 -4.48 -9.34 1.01
CA ALA A 147 -4.28 -9.09 2.43
C ALA A 147 -2.79 -9.22 2.76
N THR A 148 -2.14 -8.09 3.01
CA THR A 148 -0.70 -7.98 3.25
C THR A 148 -0.39 -7.35 4.62
N ALA A 149 0.88 -7.36 5.01
CA ALA A 149 1.38 -6.62 6.17
C ALA A 149 1.23 -5.10 5.97
N TYR A 150 0.68 -4.41 6.97
CA TYR A 150 0.49 -2.96 6.95
C TYR A 150 1.63 -2.22 7.63
N ILE A 151 2.31 -1.32 6.90
CA ILE A 151 3.37 -0.46 7.44
C ILE A 151 2.90 0.40 8.62
N GLU A 152 1.62 0.75 8.66
CA GLU A 152 0.99 1.49 9.76
C GLU A 152 1.08 0.75 11.11
N SER A 153 1.31 -0.57 11.08
CA SER A 153 1.57 -1.38 12.27
C SER A 153 2.84 -0.92 13.02
N ALA A 154 3.72 -0.15 12.38
CA ALA A 154 4.79 0.63 13.00
C ALA A 154 4.32 1.44 14.23
N ALA A 155 3.14 2.05 14.15
CA ALA A 155 2.55 2.79 15.26
C ALA A 155 2.17 1.86 16.42
N GLY A 156 1.65 0.66 16.10
CA GLY A 156 1.37 -0.38 17.09
C GLY A 156 2.64 -0.89 17.78
N VAL A 157 3.71 -1.10 17.02
CA VAL A 157 5.03 -1.47 17.55
C VAL A 157 5.61 -0.38 18.46
N SER A 158 5.48 0.88 18.05
CA SER A 158 5.89 2.05 18.83
C SER A 158 5.09 2.21 20.12
N ALA A 159 3.83 1.76 20.14
CA ALA A 159 2.98 1.73 21.32
C ALA A 159 3.22 0.51 22.25
N GLY A 160 4.16 -0.38 21.90
CA GLY A 160 4.53 -1.54 22.71
C GLY A 160 4.06 -2.90 22.18
N GLY A 161 3.41 -2.95 21.01
CA GLY A 161 3.05 -4.21 20.35
C GLY A 161 4.29 -4.97 19.89
N ARG A 162 4.68 -6.03 20.60
CA ARG A 162 5.87 -6.84 20.28
C ARG A 162 5.55 -8.31 20.00
N THR A 163 4.29 -8.71 20.07
CA THR A 163 3.86 -10.10 19.87
C THR A 163 2.78 -10.20 18.80
N GLY A 164 2.65 -11.39 18.21
CA GLY A 164 1.57 -11.68 17.26
C GLY A 164 0.16 -11.57 17.87
N LEU A 165 0.03 -11.57 19.21
CA LEU A 165 -1.26 -11.43 19.88
C LEU A 165 -1.91 -10.09 19.55
N THR A 166 -1.12 -9.01 19.39
CA THR A 166 -1.66 -7.71 18.95
C THR A 166 -2.36 -7.83 17.59
N ALA A 167 -1.72 -8.52 16.63
CA ALA A 167 -2.30 -8.73 15.31
C ALA A 167 -3.56 -9.61 15.37
N VAL A 168 -3.56 -10.66 16.20
CA VAL A 168 -4.73 -11.54 16.40
C VAL A 168 -5.91 -10.77 17.00
N VAL A 169 -5.68 -9.98 18.06
CA VAL A 169 -6.74 -9.17 18.69
C VAL A 169 -7.31 -8.16 17.70
N VAL A 170 -6.43 -7.46 16.96
CA VAL A 170 -6.87 -6.52 15.91
C VAL A 170 -7.70 -7.24 14.85
N GLY A 171 -7.26 -8.41 14.38
CA GLY A 171 -8.02 -9.23 13.42
C GLY A 171 -9.40 -9.63 13.94
N ILE A 172 -9.51 -10.09 15.19
CA ILE A 172 -10.79 -10.42 15.81
C ILE A 172 -11.70 -9.19 15.91
N LEU A 173 -11.16 -8.04 16.30
CA LEU A 173 -11.92 -6.79 16.35
C LEU A 173 -12.41 -6.37 14.96
N PHE A 174 -11.61 -6.53 13.90
CA PHE A 174 -12.04 -6.28 12.53
C PHE A 174 -13.12 -7.26 12.06
N LEU A 175 -13.04 -8.54 12.44
CA LEU A 175 -14.11 -9.51 12.16
C LEU A 175 -15.43 -9.13 12.84
N LEU A 176 -15.38 -8.63 14.08
CA LEU A 176 -16.56 -8.11 14.79
C LEU A 176 -17.07 -6.80 14.15
N PHE A 177 -16.16 -5.96 13.66
CA PHE A 177 -16.50 -4.69 13.03
C PHE A 177 -17.29 -4.86 11.73
N MET A 178 -17.23 -6.03 11.09
CA MET A 178 -18.03 -6.37 9.91
C MET A 178 -19.55 -6.23 10.16
N PHE A 179 -20.03 -6.48 11.38
CA PHE A 179 -21.44 -6.26 11.76
C PHE A 179 -21.81 -4.78 11.86
N VAL A 180 -20.81 -3.91 11.97
CA VAL A 180 -20.90 -2.45 12.13
C VAL A 180 -20.43 -1.73 10.84
N ASN A 181 -20.37 -2.46 9.72
CA ASN A 181 -20.01 -1.94 8.40
C ASN A 181 -20.73 -0.63 7.98
N PRO A 182 -22.02 -0.38 8.31
CA PRO A 182 -22.67 0.87 7.95
C PRO A 182 -21.95 2.11 8.50
N LEU A 183 -21.28 2.00 9.65
CA LEU A 183 -20.46 3.10 10.19
C LEU A 183 -19.21 3.37 9.35
N ALA A 184 -18.64 2.36 8.71
CA ALA A 184 -17.48 2.53 7.83
C ALA A 184 -17.86 3.34 6.57
N LYS A 185 -19.07 3.11 6.03
CA LYS A 185 -19.59 3.79 4.83
C LYS A 185 -19.82 5.30 5.03
N ILE A 186 -19.96 5.74 6.28
CA ILE A 186 -20.12 7.17 6.61
C ILE A 186 -18.88 7.97 6.20
N ILE A 187 -17.70 7.36 6.34
CA ILE A 187 -16.42 8.04 6.20
C ILE A 187 -16.16 8.32 4.71
N PRO A 188 -16.19 9.59 4.28
CA PRO A 188 -15.94 9.91 2.88
C PRO A 188 -14.45 9.77 2.54
N PRO A 189 -14.08 9.48 1.28
CA PRO A 189 -12.68 9.39 0.85
C PRO A 189 -11.86 10.66 1.17
N GLN A 190 -12.50 11.82 1.17
CA GLN A 190 -11.89 13.11 1.50
C GLN A 190 -11.49 13.22 2.99
N ALA A 191 -12.09 12.42 3.88
CA ALA A 191 -11.75 12.37 5.29
C ALA A 191 -10.60 11.38 5.58
N THR A 192 -10.43 10.35 4.75
CA THR A 192 -9.32 9.40 4.86
C THR A 192 -8.06 9.86 4.12
N ALA A 193 -8.18 10.67 3.07
CA ALA A 193 -7.04 11.20 2.32
C ALA A 193 -5.96 11.88 3.19
N PRO A 194 -6.29 12.74 4.18
CA PRO A 194 -5.30 13.32 5.09
C PRO A 194 -4.50 12.29 5.88
N ALA A 195 -5.15 11.20 6.31
CA ALA A 195 -4.48 10.12 7.01
C ALA A 195 -3.44 9.45 6.11
N LEU A 196 -3.80 9.15 4.86
CA LEU A 196 -2.88 8.55 3.88
C LEU A 196 -1.67 9.45 3.59
N ILE A 197 -1.88 10.77 3.45
CA ILE A 197 -0.78 11.73 3.23
C ILE A 197 0.18 11.72 4.44
N LEU A 198 -0.36 11.77 5.65
CA LEU A 198 0.46 11.80 6.87
C LEU A 198 1.16 10.47 7.15
N VAL A 199 0.53 9.34 6.82
CA VAL A 199 1.19 8.03 6.86
C VAL A 199 2.35 8.00 5.86
N GLY A 200 2.15 8.47 4.62
CA GLY A 200 3.23 8.60 3.64
C GLY A 200 4.37 9.50 4.14
N PHE A 201 4.05 10.61 4.82
CA PHE A 201 5.05 11.44 5.49
C PHE A 201 5.83 10.68 6.57
N LEU A 202 5.16 9.89 7.42
CA LEU A 202 5.84 9.07 8.43
C LEU A 202 6.78 8.05 7.78
N MET A 203 6.36 7.44 6.67
CA MET A 203 7.18 6.49 5.91
C MET A 203 8.39 7.15 5.26
N SER A 204 8.29 8.42 4.85
CA SER A 204 9.43 9.17 4.29
C SER A 204 10.63 9.27 5.26
N GLY A 205 10.39 9.13 6.56
CA GLY A 205 11.45 9.05 7.57
C GLY A 205 12.42 7.87 7.36
N LEU A 206 11.99 6.79 6.69
CA LEU A 206 12.86 5.65 6.38
C LEU A 206 13.98 6.02 5.40
N ILE A 207 13.78 7.04 4.56
CA ILE A 207 14.77 7.55 3.60
C ILE A 207 16.06 7.94 4.30
N ARG A 208 15.99 8.42 5.55
CA ARG A 208 17.17 8.78 6.37
C ARG A 208 18.16 7.63 6.58
N HIS A 209 17.71 6.37 6.49
CA HIS A 209 18.56 5.20 6.71
C HIS A 209 19.30 4.75 5.44
N ILE A 210 19.03 5.39 4.30
CA ILE A 210 19.74 5.10 3.05
C ILE A 210 21.14 5.71 3.13
N PRO A 211 22.21 4.95 2.89
CA PRO A 211 23.58 5.46 2.89
C PRO A 211 23.85 6.29 1.64
N PHE A 212 23.45 7.57 1.66
CA PHE A 212 23.60 8.49 0.52
C PHE A 212 25.06 8.80 0.15
N GLU A 213 26.02 8.45 1.01
CA GLU A 213 27.45 8.56 0.74
C GLU A 213 27.95 7.46 -0.22
N ASP A 214 27.29 6.30 -0.27
CA ASP A 214 27.64 5.23 -1.21
C ASP A 214 26.85 5.37 -2.51
N MET A 215 27.51 5.86 -3.55
CA MET A 215 26.93 6.02 -4.88
C MET A 215 26.41 4.70 -5.50
N ASP A 216 26.91 3.54 -5.04
CA ASP A 216 26.39 2.23 -5.49
C ASP A 216 24.93 2.01 -5.08
N VAL A 217 24.52 2.62 -3.98
CA VAL A 217 23.18 2.44 -3.38
C VAL A 217 22.35 3.72 -3.52
N ALA A 218 22.97 4.89 -3.38
CA ALA A 218 22.32 6.18 -3.41
C ALA A 218 21.63 6.47 -4.76
N ILE A 219 22.32 6.25 -5.89
CA ILE A 219 21.76 6.53 -7.22
C ILE A 219 20.56 5.61 -7.52
N PRO A 220 20.64 4.28 -7.35
CA PRO A 220 19.49 3.41 -7.52
C PRO A 220 18.32 3.77 -6.62
N ALA A 221 18.58 4.01 -5.32
CA ALA A 221 17.53 4.34 -4.36
C ALA A 221 16.83 5.66 -4.71
N PHE A 222 17.58 6.68 -5.13
CA PHE A 222 17.04 7.95 -5.60
C PHE A 222 16.15 7.78 -6.84
N MET A 223 16.58 6.95 -7.79
CA MET A 223 15.78 6.63 -8.99
C MET A 223 14.49 5.90 -8.65
N VAL A 224 14.51 4.96 -7.69
CA VAL A 224 13.31 4.30 -7.20
C VAL A 224 12.33 5.32 -6.61
N ILE A 225 12.81 6.22 -5.74
CA ILE A 225 11.99 7.25 -5.08
C ILE A 225 11.28 8.16 -6.09
N ILE A 226 11.94 8.50 -7.19
CA ILE A 226 11.39 9.41 -8.21
C ILE A 226 10.51 8.67 -9.22
N LEU A 227 10.94 7.51 -9.70
CA LEU A 227 10.26 6.81 -10.78
C LEU A 227 8.96 6.16 -10.31
N MET A 228 8.86 5.72 -9.06
CA MET A 228 7.61 5.16 -8.53
C MET A 228 6.43 6.15 -8.68
N PRO A 229 6.47 7.39 -8.14
CA PRO A 229 5.39 8.36 -8.33
C PRO A 229 5.21 8.81 -9.78
N LEU A 230 6.31 9.07 -10.50
CA LEU A 230 6.22 9.61 -11.86
C LEU A 230 5.63 8.62 -12.87
N THR A 231 5.81 7.32 -12.63
CA THR A 231 5.27 6.26 -13.49
C THR A 231 3.97 5.66 -12.95
N TYR A 232 3.48 6.12 -11.80
CA TYR A 232 2.33 5.56 -11.10
C TYR A 232 2.40 4.04 -10.90
N SER A 233 3.61 3.48 -10.78
CA SER A 233 3.84 2.04 -10.71
C SER A 233 5.03 1.70 -9.82
N ILE A 234 4.76 0.97 -8.74
CA ILE A 234 5.78 0.43 -7.83
C ILE A 234 6.74 -0.48 -8.61
N THR A 235 6.19 -1.37 -9.42
CA THR A 235 6.95 -2.32 -10.26
C THR A 235 7.92 -1.61 -11.20
N ASN A 236 7.48 -0.51 -11.84
CA ASN A 236 8.34 0.26 -12.74
C ASN A 236 9.47 0.95 -11.97
N GLY A 237 9.17 1.56 -10.83
CA GLY A 237 10.18 2.21 -10.00
C GLY A 237 11.24 1.24 -9.48
N ILE A 238 10.82 0.09 -8.93
CA ILE A 238 11.74 -0.95 -8.43
C ILE A 238 12.54 -1.57 -9.57
N GLY A 239 11.89 -1.88 -10.69
CA GLY A 239 12.55 -2.45 -11.86
C GLY A 239 13.66 -1.57 -12.40
N ALA A 240 13.40 -0.26 -12.54
CA ALA A 240 14.42 0.70 -12.93
C ALA A 240 15.55 0.78 -11.89
N GLY A 241 15.22 0.76 -10.60
CA GLY A 241 16.19 0.70 -9.51
C GLY A 241 17.15 -0.49 -9.61
N PHE A 242 16.63 -1.70 -9.85
CA PHE A 242 17.45 -2.91 -10.01
C PHE A 242 18.37 -2.84 -11.23
N ILE A 243 17.86 -2.34 -12.36
CA ILE A 243 18.66 -2.15 -13.58
C ILE A 243 19.82 -1.20 -13.30
N ILE A 244 19.54 -0.05 -12.68
CA ILE A 244 20.54 0.98 -12.39
C ILE A 244 21.56 0.47 -11.36
N PHE A 245 21.11 -0.22 -10.30
CA PHE A 245 21.99 -0.82 -9.30
C PHE A 245 22.98 -1.80 -9.93
N THR A 246 22.46 -2.74 -10.71
CA THR A 246 23.28 -3.77 -11.36
C THR A 246 24.24 -3.14 -12.37
N LEU A 247 23.77 -2.16 -13.15
CA LEU A 247 24.60 -1.45 -14.13
C LEU A 247 25.75 -0.69 -13.46
N ILE A 248 25.49 0.05 -12.38
CA ILE A 248 26.52 0.78 -11.64
C ILE A 248 27.57 -0.18 -11.06
N LYS A 249 27.15 -1.27 -10.43
CA LYS A 249 28.06 -2.28 -9.88
C LYS A 249 28.92 -2.93 -10.96
N ILE A 250 28.35 -3.22 -12.13
CA ILE A 250 29.10 -3.70 -13.31
C ILE A 250 30.14 -2.66 -13.72
N LEU A 251 29.73 -1.41 -13.95
CA LEU A 251 30.62 -0.35 -14.46
C LEU A 251 31.77 -0.01 -13.49
N ARG A 252 31.55 -0.18 -12.18
CA ARG A 252 32.59 0.01 -11.15
C ARG A 252 33.50 -1.21 -10.94
N GLY A 253 33.32 -2.28 -11.72
CA GLY A 253 34.14 -3.49 -11.62
C GLY A 253 33.77 -4.42 -10.46
N LYS A 254 32.65 -4.17 -9.77
CA LYS A 254 32.20 -4.89 -8.56
C LYS A 254 31.25 -6.04 -8.86
N PHE A 255 31.49 -6.77 -9.96
CA PHE A 255 30.59 -7.83 -10.45
C PHE A 255 30.38 -8.96 -9.43
N LYS A 256 31.39 -9.25 -8.60
CA LYS A 256 31.35 -10.33 -7.61
C LYS A 256 30.55 -9.97 -6.34
N GLU A 257 30.29 -8.69 -6.10
CA GLU A 257 29.47 -8.24 -4.95
C GLU A 257 27.97 -8.40 -5.22
N VAL A 258 27.57 -8.53 -6.48
CA VAL A 258 26.17 -8.64 -6.89
C VAL A 258 25.75 -10.10 -6.88
N HIS A 259 24.72 -10.41 -6.09
CA HIS A 259 24.17 -11.76 -6.03
C HIS A 259 23.62 -12.18 -7.41
N PRO A 260 23.82 -13.42 -7.89
CA PRO A 260 23.35 -13.88 -9.21
C PRO A 260 21.88 -13.59 -9.51
N LEU A 261 21.02 -13.69 -8.48
CA LEU A 261 19.59 -13.37 -8.60
C LEU A 261 19.31 -11.90 -8.99
N MET A 262 20.18 -10.96 -8.65
CA MET A 262 20.03 -9.56 -9.07
C MET A 262 20.24 -9.40 -10.58
N TYR A 263 21.14 -10.18 -11.18
CA TYR A 263 21.31 -10.20 -12.64
C TYR A 263 20.10 -10.81 -13.35
N VAL A 264 19.56 -11.91 -12.82
CA VAL A 264 18.36 -12.55 -13.37
C VAL A 264 17.15 -11.63 -13.29
N THR A 265 16.93 -10.99 -12.14
CA THR A 265 15.82 -10.03 -11.97
C THR A 265 15.99 -8.79 -12.84
N THR A 266 17.22 -8.27 -12.95
CA THR A 266 17.55 -7.17 -13.86
C THR A 266 17.23 -7.52 -15.32
N ALA A 267 17.64 -8.71 -15.78
CA ALA A 267 17.29 -9.18 -17.12
C ALA A 267 15.77 -9.30 -17.32
N GLY A 268 15.06 -9.81 -16.32
CA GLY A 268 13.59 -9.87 -16.33
C GLY A 268 12.94 -8.49 -16.45
N PHE A 269 13.43 -7.49 -15.72
CA PHE A 269 12.92 -6.12 -15.80
C PHE A 269 13.26 -5.44 -17.13
N ILE A 270 14.44 -5.71 -17.71
CA ILE A 270 14.78 -5.23 -19.06
C ILE A 270 13.78 -5.78 -20.07
N ILE A 271 13.50 -7.09 -20.02
CA ILE A 271 12.48 -7.70 -20.88
C ILE A 271 11.13 -7.04 -20.65
N TYR A 272 10.70 -6.90 -19.39
CA TYR A 272 9.43 -6.24 -19.04
C TYR A 272 9.30 -4.84 -19.65
N PHE A 273 10.34 -4.00 -19.59
CA PHE A 273 10.32 -2.67 -20.20
C PHE A 273 10.38 -2.68 -21.73
N LEU A 274 10.94 -3.74 -22.33
CA LEU A 274 10.97 -3.91 -23.79
C LEU A 274 9.67 -4.49 -24.34
N ILE A 275 8.85 -5.17 -23.54
CA ILE A 275 7.59 -5.78 -24.01
C ILE A 275 6.68 -4.79 -24.73
N PRO A 276 6.36 -3.59 -24.20
CA PRO A 276 5.52 -2.63 -24.91
C PRO A 276 6.11 -2.22 -26.27
N VAL A 277 7.43 -2.06 -26.34
CA VAL A 277 8.14 -1.72 -27.59
C VAL A 277 8.03 -2.87 -28.60
N ILE A 278 8.27 -4.11 -28.15
CA ILE A 278 8.17 -5.31 -28.98
C ILE A 278 6.74 -5.51 -29.48
N GLN A 279 5.74 -5.27 -28.64
CA GLN A 279 4.32 -5.37 -29.01
C GLN A 279 3.97 -4.34 -30.09
N ASN A 280 4.35 -3.07 -29.92
CA ASN A 280 4.12 -2.04 -30.92
C ASN A 280 4.77 -2.38 -32.27
N LEU A 281 6.02 -2.87 -32.24
CA LEU A 281 6.73 -3.33 -33.43
C LEU A 281 6.06 -4.55 -34.10
N ALA A 282 5.51 -5.47 -33.32
CA ALA A 282 4.83 -6.67 -33.82
C ALA A 282 3.41 -6.37 -34.36
N THR A 283 2.72 -5.37 -33.81
CA THR A 283 1.38 -4.95 -34.26
C THR A 283 1.41 -3.89 -35.36
N GLY A 284 2.60 -3.41 -35.76
CA GLY A 284 2.77 -2.48 -36.89
C GLY A 284 2.16 -1.10 -36.66
N ALA A 285 2.15 -0.62 -35.41
CA ALA A 285 1.72 0.73 -35.04
C ALA A 285 2.91 1.66 -34.81
#